data_AF-A0A7W0WVD8-F1
#
_entry.id   AF-A0A7W0WVD8-F1
#
_cell.length_a   1.000
_cell.length_b   1.000
_cell.length_c   1.000
_cell.angle_alpha   90.00
_cell.angle_beta   90.00
_cell.angle_gamma   90.00
#
_symmetry.space_group_name_H-M   'P 1'
#
loop_
_entity.id
_entity.type
_entity.pdbx_description
1 polymer ?
#
loop_
_entity_poly.entity_id
_entity_poly.type
_entity_poly.pdbx_seq_one_letter_code
_entity_poly.pdbx_strand_id
1 'polypeptide(L)'
;MKRTIIFLAACAPGVPDEPSYQQHVAPILAANCVRCHGIPVLGGAPPGFRLDSYTSYERPMRNAVGIETVAGAATFSNIIAMRIVSSDAPMPPRFGLDDYQIEILQAWDAAGAPRGEPNEGNRVPTAALVGTRQSIEEQGIEIRVRYLIDVTVGDPDNDVVGGALRARLGATVLPLGLLRSGENRVVWETTNIAPGTFSLEAVLDDGGVESTVDLGALVVEAP
;
A
#
# COMPACT_ATOMS: atom_id res chain seq x y z
N MET A 1 -8.38 22.23 52.77
CA MET A 1 -8.41 20.80 52.42
C MET A 1 -7.42 20.58 51.29
N LYS A 2 -6.30 19.88 51.52
CA LYS A 2 -5.29 19.59 50.50
C LYS A 2 -5.81 18.43 49.65
N ARG A 3 -6.02 18.66 48.36
CA ARG A 3 -6.37 17.61 47.39
C ARG A 3 -5.11 16.83 47.05
N THR A 4 -5.01 15.62 47.58
CA THR A 4 -3.97 14.65 47.17
C THR A 4 -4.37 14.11 45.80
N ILE A 5 -3.57 14.41 44.78
CA ILE A 5 -3.67 13.78 43.46
C ILE A 5 -2.84 12.49 43.54
N ILE A 6 -3.52 11.35 43.43
CA ILE A 6 -2.87 10.04 43.31
C ILE A 6 -2.53 9.86 41.82
N PHE A 7 -1.23 9.84 41.51
CA PHE A 7 -0.76 9.37 40.21
C PHE A 7 -0.72 7.84 40.26
N LEU A 8 -1.63 7.19 39.53
CA LEU A 8 -1.49 5.79 39.17
C LEU A 8 -0.36 5.69 38.15
N ALA A 9 0.78 5.12 38.56
CA ALA A 9 1.82 4.68 37.64
C ALA A 9 1.27 3.47 36.87
N ALA A 10 0.73 3.68 35.67
CA ALA A 10 0.46 2.60 34.75
C ALA A 10 1.81 2.04 34.28
N CYS A 11 2.11 0.78 34.59
CA CYS A 11 3.18 0.06 33.90
C CYS A 11 2.85 0.07 32.41
N ALA A 12 3.77 0.60 31.59
CA ALA A 12 3.69 0.37 30.15
C ALA A 12 3.67 -1.16 29.91
N PRO A 13 2.77 -1.68 29.06
CA PRO A 13 2.78 -3.09 28.71
C PRO A 13 4.15 -3.44 28.10
N GLY A 14 4.70 -4.60 28.48
CA GLY A 14 5.91 -5.11 27.85
C GLY A 14 5.67 -5.48 26.38
N VAL A 15 6.76 -5.64 25.62
CA VAL A 15 6.71 -6.14 24.24
C VAL A 15 6.10 -7.55 24.24
N PRO A 16 5.06 -7.83 23.45
CA PRO A 16 4.50 -9.18 23.31
C PRO A 16 5.53 -10.14 22.71
N ASP A 17 5.44 -11.43 23.06
CA ASP A 17 6.33 -12.47 22.51
C ASP A 17 6.20 -12.61 20.98
N GLU A 18 4.98 -12.41 20.45
CA GLU A 18 4.69 -12.43 19.02
C GLU A 18 3.88 -11.18 18.63
N PRO A 19 4.54 -10.03 18.42
CA PRO A 19 3.87 -8.84 17.94
C PRO A 19 3.28 -9.10 16.55
N SER A 20 2.14 -8.48 16.26
CA SER A 20 1.45 -8.57 14.98
C SER A 20 1.47 -7.26 14.22
N TYR A 21 1.30 -7.33 12.89
CA TYR A 21 1.20 -6.14 12.06
C TYR A 21 0.07 -5.23 12.53
N GLN A 22 -1.14 -5.79 12.63
CA GLN A 22 -2.35 -5.03 12.92
C GLN A 22 -2.32 -4.28 14.24
N GLN A 23 -1.95 -4.98 15.32
CA GLN A 23 -2.10 -4.43 16.67
C GLN A 23 -0.88 -3.62 17.12
N HIS A 24 0.31 -3.95 16.60
CA HIS A 24 1.57 -3.45 17.16
C HIS A 24 2.40 -2.65 16.16
N VAL A 25 2.53 -3.11 14.91
CA VAL A 25 3.47 -2.52 13.94
C VAL A 25 2.85 -1.42 13.08
N ALA A 26 1.63 -1.64 12.56
CA ALA A 26 0.96 -0.68 11.69
C ALA A 26 0.85 0.72 12.33
N PRO A 27 0.51 0.87 13.63
CA PRO A 27 0.52 2.18 14.29
C PRO A 27 1.90 2.84 14.31
N ILE A 28 2.98 2.07 14.53
CA ILE A 28 4.36 2.57 14.54
C ILE A 28 4.77 3.05 13.14
N LEU A 29 4.48 2.24 12.11
CA LEU A 29 4.80 2.59 10.73
C LEU A 29 3.98 3.80 10.26
N ALA A 30 2.69 3.88 10.60
CA ALA A 30 1.84 5.01 10.28
C ALA A 30 2.37 6.32 10.88
N ALA A 31 2.77 6.29 12.15
CA ALA A 31 3.29 7.46 12.86
C ALA A 31 4.65 7.93 12.35
N ASN A 32 5.54 6.98 11.98
CA ASN A 32 6.96 7.29 11.78
C ASN A 32 7.46 7.14 10.33
N CYS A 33 6.80 6.32 9.50
CA CYS A 33 7.37 5.85 8.23
C CYS A 33 6.50 6.20 7.01
N VAL A 34 5.19 5.99 7.10
CA VAL A 34 4.24 6.05 5.97
C VAL A 34 4.24 7.38 5.24
N ARG A 35 4.47 8.49 5.94
CA ARG A 35 4.53 9.82 5.30
C ARG A 35 5.53 9.90 4.14
N CYS A 36 6.65 9.21 4.24
CA CYS A 36 7.68 9.19 3.18
C CYS A 36 7.68 7.88 2.38
N HIS A 37 7.36 6.77 3.05
CA HIS A 37 7.38 5.41 2.50
C HIS A 37 5.99 4.87 2.14
N GLY A 38 5.01 5.74 1.94
CA GLY A 38 3.69 5.41 1.39
C GLY A 38 3.55 5.87 -0.06
N ILE A 39 2.31 6.08 -0.50
CA ILE A 39 2.00 6.63 -1.83
C ILE A 39 1.26 7.97 -1.71
N PRO A 40 1.74 9.05 -2.36
CA PRO A 40 2.97 9.13 -3.16
C PRO A 40 4.24 9.05 -2.29
N VAL A 41 5.35 8.62 -2.90
CA VAL A 41 6.66 8.63 -2.25
C VAL A 41 7.12 10.09 -2.07
N LEU A 42 7.54 10.44 -0.86
CA LEU A 42 7.93 11.82 -0.50
C LEU A 42 9.34 11.88 0.10
N GLY A 43 9.90 13.08 0.16
CA GLY A 43 11.15 13.35 0.90
C GLY A 43 12.39 12.65 0.34
N GLY A 44 12.35 12.17 -0.90
CA GLY A 44 13.46 11.43 -1.52
C GLY A 44 13.58 9.98 -1.04
N ALA A 45 12.55 9.43 -0.39
CA ALA A 45 12.53 8.02 0.00
C ALA A 45 12.71 7.10 -1.24
N PRO A 46 13.42 5.96 -1.10
CA PRO A 46 13.55 5.03 -2.20
C PRO A 46 12.19 4.44 -2.61
N PRO A 47 11.91 4.24 -3.90
CA PRO A 47 10.72 3.55 -4.37
C PRO A 47 10.88 2.02 -4.21
N GLY A 48 9.86 1.27 -4.63
CA GLY A 48 9.92 -0.20 -4.72
C GLY A 48 9.35 -0.92 -3.49
N PHE A 49 8.93 -0.17 -2.48
CA PHE A 49 8.17 -0.67 -1.35
C PHE A 49 7.18 0.38 -0.86
N ARG A 50 6.21 -0.05 -0.06
CA ARG A 50 5.26 0.81 0.62
C ARG A 50 4.96 0.24 2.01
N LEU A 51 4.97 1.10 3.03
CA LEU A 51 4.82 0.70 4.44
C LEU A 51 3.40 0.95 5.00
N ASP A 52 2.53 1.51 4.16
CA ASP A 52 1.09 1.72 4.39
C ASP A 52 0.23 0.54 3.91
N SER A 53 0.85 -0.62 3.68
CA SER A 53 0.17 -1.86 3.31
C SER A 53 0.98 -3.03 3.85
N TYR A 54 0.30 -4.08 4.31
CA TYR A 54 0.97 -5.31 4.69
C TYR A 54 1.41 -6.10 3.45
N THR A 55 0.50 -6.26 2.48
CA THR A 55 0.71 -7.02 1.24
C THR A 55 1.54 -6.26 0.21
N SER A 56 2.28 -7.03 -0.61
CA SER A 56 3.02 -6.59 -1.79
C SER A 56 2.14 -6.54 -3.03
N TYR A 57 2.41 -5.59 -3.93
CA TYR A 57 1.65 -5.42 -5.17
C TYR A 57 2.53 -5.45 -6.40
N GLU A 58 1.94 -5.72 -7.55
CA GLU A 58 2.58 -5.58 -8.85
C GLU A 58 2.13 -4.28 -9.54
N ARG A 59 3.05 -3.66 -10.27
CA ARG A 59 2.74 -2.54 -11.18
C ARG A 59 3.60 -2.62 -12.44
N PRO A 60 3.19 -1.97 -13.55
CA PRO A 60 4.08 -1.73 -14.67
C PRO A 60 5.34 -0.96 -14.23
N MET A 61 6.49 -1.33 -14.78
CA MET A 61 7.73 -0.58 -14.54
C MET A 61 7.62 0.85 -15.06
N ARG A 62 8.16 1.82 -14.30
CA ARG A 62 8.07 3.26 -14.64
C ARG A 62 8.76 3.66 -15.95
N ASN A 63 9.74 2.88 -16.42
CA ASN A 63 10.65 3.27 -17.50
C ASN A 63 10.60 2.41 -18.76
N ALA A 64 9.91 1.25 -18.79
CA ALA A 64 9.75 0.39 -19.98
C ALA A 64 8.98 -0.90 -19.64
N VAL A 65 8.97 -1.83 -20.59
CA VAL A 65 8.39 -3.17 -20.58
C VAL A 65 8.80 -3.98 -19.35
N GLY A 66 7.81 -4.39 -18.56
CA GLY A 66 8.00 -5.28 -17.43
C GLY A 66 7.03 -4.97 -16.30
N ILE A 67 7.02 -5.88 -15.33
CA ILE A 67 6.26 -5.76 -14.08
C ILE A 67 7.29 -5.68 -12.96
N GLU A 68 7.12 -4.72 -12.05
CA GLU A 68 7.88 -4.67 -10.80
C GLU A 68 6.98 -4.97 -9.61
N THR A 69 7.54 -5.71 -8.65
CA THR A 69 6.93 -5.90 -7.34
C THR A 69 7.25 -4.70 -6.45
N VAL A 70 6.23 -4.23 -5.75
CA VAL A 70 6.28 -3.17 -4.76
C VAL A 70 6.03 -3.84 -3.42
N ALA A 71 7.10 -4.02 -2.65
CA ALA A 71 7.05 -4.75 -1.40
C ALA A 71 6.13 -4.06 -0.38
N GLY A 72 5.24 -4.83 0.26
CA GLY A 72 4.51 -4.40 1.44
C GLY A 72 5.36 -4.53 2.70
N ALA A 73 4.83 -4.07 3.83
CA ALA A 73 5.54 -4.07 5.10
C ALA A 73 6.03 -5.47 5.52
N ALA A 74 5.23 -6.52 5.29
CA ALA A 74 5.60 -7.88 5.67
C ALA A 74 6.82 -8.38 4.88
N THR A 75 6.82 -8.17 3.57
CA THR A 75 7.96 -8.52 2.71
C THR A 75 9.20 -7.68 3.02
N PHE A 76 9.00 -6.47 3.57
CA PHE A 76 10.07 -5.53 3.89
C PHE A 76 10.53 -5.58 5.37
N SER A 77 9.99 -6.51 6.19
CA SER A 77 10.18 -6.53 7.65
C SER A 77 11.65 -6.54 8.07
N ASN A 78 12.48 -7.36 7.41
CA ASN A 78 13.88 -7.52 7.78
C ASN A 78 14.67 -6.24 7.50
N ILE A 79 14.32 -5.54 6.41
CA ILE A 79 14.91 -4.25 6.08
C ILE A 79 14.45 -3.20 7.09
N ILE A 80 13.19 -3.22 7.52
CA ILE A 80 12.70 -2.32 8.58
C ILE A 80 13.53 -2.54 9.86
N ALA A 81 13.61 -3.78 10.36
CA ALA A 81 14.34 -4.13 11.58
C ALA A 81 15.83 -3.76 11.52
N MET A 82 16.46 -3.90 10.35
CA MET A 82 17.84 -3.47 10.13
C MET A 82 18.00 -1.94 10.09
N ARG A 83 17.09 -1.24 9.41
CA ARG A 83 17.23 0.20 9.13
C ARG A 83 16.95 1.09 10.32
N ILE A 84 16.07 0.68 11.23
CA ILE A 84 15.71 1.48 12.42
C ILE A 84 16.86 1.65 13.42
N VAL A 85 17.85 0.76 13.43
CA VAL A 85 19.04 0.83 14.31
C VAL A 85 20.30 1.31 13.58
N SER A 86 20.23 1.55 12.28
CA SER A 86 21.39 1.91 11.45
C SER A 86 21.80 3.37 11.62
N SER A 87 23.06 3.63 11.97
CA SER A 87 23.66 4.97 12.02
C SER A 87 24.22 5.47 10.68
N ASP A 88 24.47 4.59 9.71
CA ASP A 88 25.25 4.91 8.50
C ASP A 88 24.53 5.84 7.52
N ALA A 89 23.19 5.89 7.59
CA ALA A 89 22.35 6.76 6.78
C ALA A 89 21.05 7.04 7.56
N PRO A 90 21.05 7.95 8.54
CA PRO A 90 19.86 8.16 9.39
C PRO A 90 18.67 8.65 8.55
N MET A 91 17.53 7.99 8.69
CA MET A 91 16.29 8.41 8.02
C MET A 91 15.80 9.73 8.66
N PRO A 92 15.38 10.73 7.87
CA PRO A 92 14.63 11.86 8.40
C PRO A 92 13.18 11.43 8.74
N PRO A 93 12.54 11.98 9.80
CA PRO A 93 13.01 13.03 10.70
C PRO A 93 14.00 12.53 11.76
N ARG A 94 14.80 13.43 12.34
CA ARG A 94 15.85 13.10 13.33
C ARG A 94 15.34 12.66 14.71
N PHE A 95 14.03 12.51 14.89
CA PHE A 95 13.45 11.96 16.11
C PHE A 95 13.42 10.44 15.92
N GLY A 96 14.31 9.74 16.66
CA GLY A 96 14.38 8.29 16.62
C GLY A 96 13.15 7.65 17.25
N LEU A 97 12.96 6.37 16.92
CA LEU A 97 12.03 5.50 17.64
C LEU A 97 12.51 5.33 19.09
N ASP A 98 11.57 5.15 20.02
CA ASP A 98 11.92 4.73 21.37
C ASP A 98 12.27 3.23 21.43
N ASP A 99 12.87 2.79 22.54
CA ASP A 99 13.33 1.41 22.72
C ASP A 99 12.18 0.40 22.54
N TYR A 100 10.97 0.73 23.02
CA TYR A 100 9.80 -0.13 22.89
C TYR A 100 9.40 -0.32 21.42
N GLN A 101 9.37 0.77 20.64
CA GLN A 101 9.06 0.71 19.21
C GLN A 101 10.13 -0.08 18.43
N ILE A 102 11.40 0.07 18.78
CA ILE A 102 12.50 -0.70 18.18
C ILE A 102 12.32 -2.19 18.48
N GLU A 103 12.08 -2.55 19.74
CA GLU A 103 11.89 -3.93 20.18
C GLU A 103 10.67 -4.57 19.50
N ILE A 104 9.54 -3.87 19.37
CA ILE A 104 8.35 -4.36 18.65
C ILE A 104 8.70 -4.71 17.19
N LEU A 105 9.39 -3.82 16.47
CA LEU A 105 9.70 -4.02 15.06
C LEU A 105 10.71 -5.16 14.84
N GLN A 106 11.68 -5.32 15.74
CA GLN A 106 12.64 -6.42 15.69
C GLN A 106 11.99 -7.76 16.04
N ALA A 107 11.16 -7.80 17.08
CA ALA A 107 10.43 -9.01 17.47
C ALA A 107 9.42 -9.43 16.41
N TRP A 108 8.73 -8.48 15.77
CA TRP A 108 7.83 -8.78 14.64
C TRP A 108 8.56 -9.41 13.46
N ASP A 109 9.72 -8.87 13.06
CA ASP A 109 10.54 -9.47 12.01
C ASP A 109 11.01 -10.89 12.39
N ALA A 110 11.51 -11.06 13.61
CA ALA A 110 11.96 -12.35 14.13
C ALA A 110 10.84 -13.40 14.17
N ALA A 111 9.59 -12.98 14.40
CA ALA A 111 8.40 -13.83 14.37
C ALA A 111 7.90 -14.16 12.95
N GLY A 112 8.59 -13.70 11.89
CA GLY A 112 8.18 -13.91 10.51
C GLY A 112 7.10 -12.93 10.02
N ALA A 113 7.05 -11.75 10.64
CA ALA A 113 6.18 -10.65 10.27
C ALA A 113 4.67 -11.00 10.21
N PRO A 114 4.08 -11.63 11.25
CA PRO A 114 2.69 -12.06 11.20
C PRO A 114 1.73 -10.87 11.05
N ARG A 115 0.65 -11.03 10.26
CA ARG A 115 -0.41 -10.03 10.09
C ARG A 115 -1.15 -9.76 11.41
N GLY A 116 -1.49 -10.84 12.12
CA GLY A 116 -2.41 -10.82 13.26
C GLY A 116 -3.87 -10.82 12.83
N GLU A 117 -4.75 -10.95 13.82
CA GLU A 117 -6.18 -10.80 13.62
C GLU A 117 -6.53 -9.33 13.33
N PRO A 118 -7.55 -9.07 12.49
CA PRO A 118 -8.10 -7.73 12.32
C PRO A 118 -8.51 -7.11 13.65
N ASN A 119 -8.41 -5.79 13.75
CA ASN A 119 -8.90 -5.08 14.94
C ASN A 119 -10.41 -5.26 15.11
N GLU A 120 -10.89 -5.17 16.36
CA GLU A 120 -12.34 -5.21 16.61
C GLU A 120 -13.02 -4.07 15.86
N GLY A 121 -13.99 -4.41 15.02
CA GLY A 121 -14.71 -3.44 14.19
C GLY A 121 -14.17 -3.26 12.78
N ASN A 122 -13.08 -3.95 12.40
CA ASN A 122 -12.52 -3.91 11.03
C ASN A 122 -13.62 -4.17 9.99
N ARG A 123 -13.64 -3.36 8.94
CA ARG A 123 -14.53 -3.49 7.79
C ARG A 123 -13.73 -3.86 6.56
N VAL A 124 -14.42 -4.31 5.51
CA VAL A 124 -13.71 -4.68 4.27
C VAL A 124 -13.55 -3.41 3.43
N PRO A 125 -12.35 -3.13 2.89
CA PRO A 125 -12.14 -1.97 2.06
C PRO A 125 -12.94 -2.06 0.77
N THR A 126 -13.34 -0.90 0.27
CA THR A 126 -14.20 -0.72 -0.90
C THR A 126 -13.49 0.04 -2.00
N ALA A 127 -13.89 -0.22 -3.25
CA ALA A 127 -13.49 0.58 -4.39
C ALA A 127 -14.64 0.74 -5.38
N ALA A 128 -14.64 1.84 -6.12
CA ALA A 128 -15.61 2.09 -7.19
C ALA A 128 -14.93 2.70 -8.41
N LEU A 129 -15.32 2.22 -9.60
CA LEU A 129 -14.96 2.85 -10.86
C LEU A 129 -15.77 4.14 -11.01
N VAL A 130 -15.08 5.28 -11.03
CA VAL A 130 -15.70 6.59 -11.25
C VAL A 130 -15.87 6.86 -12.74
N GLY A 131 -14.90 6.44 -13.55
CA GLY A 131 -15.00 6.56 -15.00
C GLY A 131 -13.74 6.12 -15.74
N THR A 132 -13.91 5.94 -17.06
CA THR A 132 -12.82 5.62 -17.98
C THR A 132 -12.82 6.59 -19.15
N ARG A 133 -11.65 7.05 -19.56
CA ARG A 133 -11.50 7.92 -20.74
C ARG A 133 -10.34 7.45 -21.60
N GLN A 134 -10.59 7.25 -22.89
CA GLN A 134 -9.53 7.00 -23.85
C GLN A 134 -8.85 8.32 -24.22
N SER A 135 -7.53 8.28 -24.35
CA SER A 135 -6.70 9.36 -24.90
C SER A 135 -5.84 8.78 -26.01
N ILE A 136 -5.98 9.35 -27.20
CA ILE A 136 -5.17 9.00 -28.37
C ILE A 136 -4.22 10.16 -28.64
N GLU A 137 -2.93 9.87 -28.74
CA GLU A 137 -1.88 10.83 -29.04
C GLU A 137 -1.18 10.40 -30.35
N GLU A 138 -1.24 11.28 -31.35
CA GLU A 138 -0.62 11.06 -32.65
C GLU A 138 0.59 11.98 -32.80
N GLN A 139 1.78 11.41 -33.01
CA GLN A 139 3.01 12.16 -33.30
C GLN A 139 3.69 11.57 -34.54
N GLY A 140 3.39 12.14 -35.70
CA GLY A 140 3.89 11.64 -36.98
C GLY A 140 3.27 10.28 -37.32
N ILE A 141 4.08 9.22 -37.34
CA ILE A 141 3.62 7.84 -37.56
C ILE A 141 3.41 7.06 -36.26
N GLU A 142 3.72 7.66 -35.10
CA GLU A 142 3.55 7.04 -33.80
C GLU A 142 2.14 7.36 -33.27
N ILE A 143 1.37 6.31 -33.00
CA ILE A 143 0.07 6.39 -32.32
C ILE A 143 0.25 5.83 -30.92
N ARG A 144 -0.16 6.60 -29.90
CA ARG A 144 -0.24 6.13 -28.52
C ARG A 144 -1.67 6.17 -28.01
N VAL A 145 -2.19 5.01 -27.62
CA VAL A 145 -3.54 4.85 -27.05
C VAL A 145 -3.42 4.58 -25.56
N ARG A 146 -4.07 5.40 -24.74
CA ARG A 146 -4.09 5.26 -23.27
C ARG A 146 -5.51 5.30 -22.74
N TYR A 147 -5.77 4.55 -21.67
CA TYR A 147 -6.97 4.70 -20.86
C TYR A 147 -6.65 5.35 -19.53
N LEU A 148 -7.36 6.43 -19.21
CA LEU A 148 -7.39 7.03 -17.88
C LEU A 148 -8.53 6.36 -17.12
N ILE A 149 -8.20 5.65 -16.05
CA ILE A 149 -9.14 4.93 -15.20
C ILE A 149 -9.18 5.64 -13.85
N ASP A 150 -10.33 6.26 -13.55
CA ASP A 150 -10.58 6.98 -12.32
C ASP A 150 -11.27 6.04 -11.32
N VAL A 151 -10.66 5.81 -10.15
CA VAL A 151 -11.13 4.87 -9.12
C VAL A 151 -11.13 5.57 -7.76
N THR A 152 -12.20 5.43 -6.99
CA THR A 152 -12.21 5.78 -5.56
C THR A 152 -11.97 4.55 -4.71
N VAL A 153 -11.17 4.70 -3.65
CA VAL A 153 -10.91 3.67 -2.65
C VAL A 153 -11.23 4.23 -1.27
N GLY A 154 -11.86 3.45 -0.42
CA GLY A 154 -12.12 3.85 0.96
C GLY A 154 -12.45 2.67 1.86
N ASP A 155 -12.37 2.90 3.16
CA ASP A 155 -12.76 1.93 4.17
C ASP A 155 -13.93 2.46 5.01
N PRO A 156 -15.00 1.67 5.25
CA PRO A 156 -16.07 2.07 6.16
C PRO A 156 -15.65 2.41 7.60
N ASP A 157 -14.54 1.89 8.11
CA ASP A 157 -14.00 2.25 9.44
C ASP A 157 -12.94 3.37 9.40
N ASN A 158 -12.60 3.85 8.20
CA ASN A 158 -11.61 4.89 7.90
C ASN A 158 -10.15 4.47 8.08
N ASP A 159 -9.85 3.18 8.01
CA ASP A 159 -8.48 2.72 7.89
C ASP A 159 -7.82 3.16 6.57
N VAL A 160 -6.48 3.25 6.59
CA VAL A 160 -5.69 3.55 5.40
C VAL A 160 -5.59 2.28 4.56
N VAL A 161 -5.96 2.41 3.28
CA VAL A 161 -6.03 1.30 2.34
C VAL A 161 -4.92 1.43 1.32
N GLY A 162 -4.07 0.42 1.28
CA GLY A 162 -3.18 0.14 0.16
C GLY A 162 -3.87 -0.72 -0.90
N GLY A 163 -3.39 -0.67 -2.12
CA GLY A 163 -3.94 -1.52 -3.17
C GLY A 163 -3.25 -1.42 -4.52
N ALA A 164 -3.77 -2.17 -5.47
CA ALA A 164 -3.43 -2.09 -6.88
C ALA A 164 -4.65 -2.38 -7.76
N LEU A 165 -4.68 -1.70 -8.91
CA LEU A 165 -5.62 -1.96 -10.00
C LEU A 165 -4.99 -2.94 -10.97
N ARG A 166 -5.75 -3.96 -11.38
CA ARG A 166 -5.36 -4.91 -12.42
C ARG A 166 -6.49 -5.11 -13.43
N ALA A 167 -6.14 -5.40 -14.67
CA ALA A 167 -7.05 -5.88 -15.70
C ALA A 167 -6.88 -7.39 -15.87
N ARG A 168 -7.96 -8.08 -16.26
CA ARG A 168 -7.93 -9.51 -16.58
C ARG A 168 -8.61 -9.77 -17.92
N LEU A 169 -7.97 -10.62 -18.72
CA LEU A 169 -8.51 -11.17 -19.96
C LEU A 169 -8.34 -12.68 -19.93
N GLY A 170 -9.42 -13.41 -19.63
CA GLY A 170 -9.35 -14.85 -19.35
C GLY A 170 -8.44 -15.13 -18.15
N ALA A 171 -7.40 -15.94 -18.35
CA ALA A 171 -6.42 -16.28 -17.31
C ALA A 171 -5.31 -15.22 -17.14
N THR A 172 -5.15 -14.31 -18.10
CA THR A 172 -4.08 -13.30 -18.07
C THR A 172 -4.45 -12.17 -17.12
N VAL A 173 -3.54 -11.83 -16.21
CA VAL A 173 -3.65 -10.68 -15.29
C VAL A 173 -2.61 -9.64 -15.68
N LEU A 174 -3.04 -8.40 -15.84
CA LEU A 174 -2.21 -7.26 -16.18
C LEU A 174 -2.26 -6.26 -15.02
N PRO A 175 -1.18 -6.06 -14.25
CA PRO A 175 -1.16 -4.98 -13.27
C PRO A 175 -1.18 -3.65 -14.00
N LEU A 176 -2.03 -2.73 -13.56
CA LEU A 176 -2.21 -1.41 -14.21
C LEU A 176 -1.55 -0.29 -13.40
N GLY A 177 -1.65 -0.35 -12.07
CA GLY A 177 -1.07 0.68 -11.21
C GLY A 177 -1.45 0.50 -9.75
N LEU A 178 -0.76 1.22 -8.87
CA LEU A 178 -1.04 1.20 -7.44
C LEU A 178 -2.22 2.12 -7.09
N LEU A 179 -2.96 1.73 -6.06
CA LEU A 179 -4.05 2.47 -5.45
C LEU A 179 -3.70 2.90 -4.03
N ARG A 180 -4.36 3.95 -3.54
CA ARG A 180 -4.35 4.41 -2.14
C ARG A 180 -5.75 4.88 -1.76
N SER A 181 -6.04 5.04 -0.46
CA SER A 181 -7.28 5.68 -0.01
C SER A 181 -7.56 7.01 -0.73
N GLY A 182 -8.83 7.25 -1.06
CA GLY A 182 -9.32 8.42 -1.77
C GLY A 182 -9.36 8.23 -3.29
N GLU A 183 -9.19 9.33 -4.02
CA GLU A 183 -9.25 9.37 -5.47
C GLU A 183 -7.92 8.94 -6.12
N ASN A 184 -8.03 8.06 -7.11
CA ASN A 184 -6.91 7.56 -7.90
C ASN A 184 -7.20 7.75 -9.38
N ARG A 185 -6.14 8.06 -10.13
CA ARG A 185 -6.12 7.98 -11.59
C ARG A 185 -4.99 7.07 -12.03
N VAL A 186 -5.35 5.96 -12.65
CA VAL A 186 -4.40 5.03 -13.27
C VAL A 186 -4.39 5.29 -14.77
N VAL A 187 -3.20 5.38 -15.35
CA VAL A 187 -3.01 5.50 -16.80
C VAL A 187 -2.55 4.15 -17.31
N TRP A 188 -3.38 3.52 -18.14
CA TRP A 188 -3.05 2.27 -18.79
C TRP A 188 -2.67 2.52 -20.25
N GLU A 189 -1.42 2.26 -20.60
CA GLU A 189 -0.92 2.29 -21.97
C GLU A 189 -1.37 1.03 -22.73
N THR A 190 -2.21 1.21 -23.75
CA THR A 190 -2.86 0.12 -24.48
C THR A 190 -2.46 0.04 -25.95
N THR A 191 -1.51 0.86 -26.42
CA THR A 191 -1.05 0.89 -27.82
C THR A 191 -0.75 -0.50 -28.40
N ASN A 192 -0.11 -1.36 -27.61
CA ASN A 192 0.30 -2.71 -28.02
C ASN A 192 -0.51 -3.82 -27.31
N ILE A 193 -1.66 -3.47 -26.73
CA ILE A 193 -2.55 -4.42 -26.07
C ILE A 193 -3.59 -4.88 -27.10
N ALA A 194 -3.79 -6.20 -27.19
CA ALA A 194 -4.80 -6.76 -28.08
C ALA A 194 -6.20 -6.23 -27.70
N PRO A 195 -7.04 -5.85 -28.68
CA PRO A 195 -8.42 -5.46 -28.41
C PRO A 195 -9.19 -6.58 -27.70
N GLY A 196 -10.09 -6.20 -26.81
CA GLY A 196 -10.83 -7.15 -26.00
C GLY A 196 -11.61 -6.49 -24.86
N THR A 197 -12.39 -7.31 -24.16
CA THR A 197 -13.11 -6.89 -22.95
C THR A 197 -12.34 -7.39 -21.74
N PHE A 198 -11.86 -6.46 -20.92
CA PHE A 198 -11.05 -6.73 -19.73
C PHE A 198 -11.87 -6.47 -18.48
N SER A 199 -11.90 -7.39 -17.52
CA SER A 199 -12.44 -7.10 -16.20
C SER A 199 -11.42 -6.30 -15.40
N LEU A 200 -11.86 -5.23 -14.74
CA LEU A 200 -11.05 -4.41 -13.86
C LEU A 200 -11.28 -4.87 -12.41
N GLU A 201 -10.19 -5.13 -11.70
CA GLU A 201 -10.22 -5.58 -10.30
C GLU A 201 -9.31 -4.68 -9.47
N ALA A 202 -9.81 -4.22 -8.32
CA ALA A 202 -8.97 -3.60 -7.29
C ALA A 202 -8.63 -4.64 -6.21
N VAL A 203 -7.34 -4.89 -6.01
CA VAL A 203 -6.84 -5.67 -4.86
C VAL A 203 -6.46 -4.68 -3.78
N LEU A 204 -7.07 -4.81 -2.60
CA LEU A 204 -6.99 -3.84 -1.51
C LEU A 204 -6.53 -4.52 -0.22
N ASP A 205 -5.82 -3.78 0.63
CA ASP A 205 -5.37 -4.19 1.95
C ASP A 205 -5.44 -2.98 2.88
N ASP A 206 -6.26 -3.06 3.93
CA ASP A 206 -6.35 -2.10 5.04
C ASP A 206 -5.40 -2.48 6.21
N GLY A 207 -4.64 -3.57 6.03
CA GLY A 207 -3.79 -4.21 7.01
C GLY A 207 -4.47 -5.35 7.76
N GLY A 208 -5.79 -5.31 7.95
CA GLY A 208 -6.56 -6.33 8.66
C GLY A 208 -7.00 -7.43 7.72
N VAL A 209 -7.47 -7.05 6.54
CA VAL A 209 -7.98 -7.95 5.51
C VAL A 209 -7.51 -7.54 4.11
N GLU A 210 -7.13 -8.55 3.33
CA GLU A 210 -6.94 -8.38 1.89
C GLU A 210 -8.25 -8.73 1.16
N SER A 211 -8.69 -7.87 0.25
CA SER A 211 -9.90 -8.07 -0.53
C SER A 211 -9.68 -7.80 -2.02
N THR A 212 -10.54 -8.37 -2.86
CA THR A 212 -10.59 -8.04 -4.29
C THR A 212 -11.98 -7.53 -4.62
N VAL A 213 -12.05 -6.35 -5.22
CA VAL A 213 -13.29 -5.68 -5.64
C VAL A 213 -13.38 -5.69 -7.16
N ASP A 214 -14.47 -6.24 -7.70
CA ASP A 214 -14.79 -6.15 -9.13
C ASP A 214 -15.28 -4.74 -9.45
N LEU A 215 -14.63 -4.10 -10.42
CA LEU A 215 -14.92 -2.74 -10.87
C LEU A 215 -15.66 -2.71 -12.22
N GLY A 216 -16.06 -3.87 -12.74
CA GLY A 216 -16.71 -4.04 -14.03
C GLY A 216 -15.72 -4.25 -15.17
N ALA A 217 -16.17 -4.03 -16.40
CA ALA A 217 -15.40 -4.31 -17.59
C ALA A 217 -15.06 -3.05 -18.40
N LEU A 218 -13.88 -3.05 -19.00
CA LEU A 218 -13.42 -2.05 -19.95
C LEU A 218 -13.18 -2.70 -21.32
N VAL A 219 -13.79 -2.15 -22.36
CA VAL A 219 -13.51 -2.54 -23.75
C VAL A 219 -12.31 -1.75 -24.25
N VAL A 220 -11.23 -2.46 -24.59
CA VAL A 220 -10.08 -1.91 -25.30
C VAL A 220 -10.32 -2.13 -26.79
N GLU A 221 -10.38 -1.05 -27.53
CA GLU A 221 -10.59 -1.05 -28.98
C GLU A 221 -9.26 -1.05 -29.73
N ALA A 222 -9.30 -1.39 -31.03
CA ALA A 222 -8.14 -1.20 -31.89
C ALA A 222 -7.82 0.30 -32.03
N PRO A 223 -6.53 0.67 -32.18
CA PRO A 223 -6.12 2.05 -32.46
C PRO A 223 -6.79 2.64 -33.70
#